data_AF-A0A0H5DSC4-F1
#
_entry.id   AF-A0A0H5DSC4-F1
#
_cell.length_a   1.000
_cell.length_b   1.000
_cell.length_c   1.000
_cell.angle_alpha   90.00
_cell.angle_beta   90.00
_cell.angle_gamma   90.00
#
_symmetry.space_group_name_H-M   'P 1'
#
loop_
_entity.id
_entity.type
_entity.pdbx_description
1 polymer ?
#
loop_
_entity_poly.entity_id
_entity_poly.type
_entity_poly.pdbx_seq_one_letter_code
_entity_poly.pdbx_strand_id
1 'polypeptide(L)' 'MQCPECGSEAFKKNGYTRHGKQNHRCLDCGRQFSCDETEDTHPEVNSDLGNEQKNREIQLIS' A
#
# COMPACT_ATOMS: atom_id res chain seq x y z
N MET A 1 11.87 -14.33 7.68
CA MET A 1 12.08 -12.87 7.83
C MET A 1 13.03 -12.67 8.97
N GLN A 2 14.11 -11.91 8.78
CA GLN A 2 15.17 -11.71 9.77
C GLN A 2 15.43 -10.20 9.92
N CYS A 3 15.93 -9.79 11.07
CA CYS A 3 16.35 -8.42 11.27
C CYS A 3 17.47 -8.07 10.25
N PRO A 4 17.30 -7.03 9.41
CA PRO A 4 18.29 -6.68 8.40
C PRO A 4 19.59 -6.11 9.00
N GLU A 5 19.58 -5.73 10.27
CA GLU A 5 20.75 -5.20 10.97
C GLU A 5 21.62 -6.30 11.60
N CYS A 6 20.99 -7.27 12.26
CA CYS A 6 21.72 -8.26 13.08
C CYS A 6 21.44 -9.72 12.71
N GLY A 7 20.60 -9.98 11.71
CA GLY A 7 20.23 -11.34 11.28
C GLY A 7 19.30 -12.10 12.22
N SER A 8 18.93 -11.53 13.37
CA SER A 8 18.06 -12.19 14.34
C SER A 8 16.67 -12.52 13.78
N GLU A 9 16.17 -13.72 14.11
CA GLU A 9 14.80 -14.16 13.86
C GLU A 9 13.83 -13.76 14.98
N ALA A 10 14.34 -13.25 16.10
CA ALA A 10 13.53 -12.79 17.22
C ALA A 10 13.03 -11.35 16.95
N PHE A 11 11.78 -11.23 16.51
CA PHE A 11 11.10 -9.94 16.32
C PHE A 11 9.61 -10.02 16.67
N LYS A 12 9.00 -8.86 16.93
CA LYS A 12 7.55 -8.72 17.18
C LYS A 12 6.92 -7.73 16.21
N LYS A 13 5.61 -7.87 15.96
CA LYS A 13 4.82 -6.83 15.27
C LYS A 13 4.83 -5.54 16.10
N ASN A 14 5.00 -4.40 15.43
CA ASN A 14 5.19 -3.09 16.04
C ASN A 14 4.40 -2.01 15.29
N GLY A 15 3.07 -2.19 15.24
CA GLY A 15 2.16 -1.30 14.52
C GLY A 15 2.34 -1.34 13.01
N TYR A 16 1.86 -0.30 12.35
CA TYR A 16 1.91 -0.15 10.89
C TYR A 16 2.66 1.13 10.53
N THR A 17 3.28 1.15 9.34
CA THR A 17 3.86 2.36 8.76
C THR A 17 2.75 3.31 8.29
N ARG A 18 3.11 4.56 7.97
CA ARG A 18 2.18 5.53 7.36
C ARG A 18 1.53 5.01 6.07
N HIS A 19 2.20 4.10 5.37
CA HIS A 19 1.74 3.50 4.12
C HIS A 19 0.95 2.19 4.35
N GLY A 20 0.60 1.87 5.59
CA GLY A 20 -0.17 0.67 5.92
C GLY A 20 0.63 -0.64 5.95
N LYS A 21 1.93 -0.62 5.63
CA LYS A 21 2.80 -1.82 5.73
C LYS A 21 3.00 -2.23 7.19
N GLN A 22 2.98 -3.52 7.48
CA GLN A 22 3.26 -4.05 8.81
C GLN A 22 4.71 -3.70 9.22
N ASN A 23 4.87 -3.05 10.37
CA ASN A 23 6.17 -2.77 10.97
C ASN A 23 6.51 -3.86 12.01
N HIS A 24 7.80 -4.17 12.13
CA HIS A 24 8.36 -5.16 13.04
C HIS A 24 9.48 -4.54 13.85
N ARG A 25 9.68 -5.01 15.09
CA ARG A 25 10.79 -4.62 15.97
C ARG A 25 11.59 -5.85 16.37
N CYS A 26 12.88 -5.84 16.10
CA CYS A 26 13.82 -6.85 16.55
C CYS A 26 13.93 -6.82 18.09
N LEU A 27 13.92 -7.99 18.71
CA LEU A 27 14.06 -8.14 20.16
C LEU A 27 15.52 -8.10 20.62
N ASP A 28 16.47 -8.41 19.74
CA ASP A 28 17.89 -8.45 20.10
C ASP A 28 18.57 -7.09 19.93
N CYS A 29 18.35 -6.39 18.80
CA CYS A 29 18.99 -5.10 18.54
C CYS A 29 18.03 -3.90 18.58
N GLY A 30 16.73 -4.11 18.75
CA GLY A 30 15.74 -3.04 18.83
C GLY A 30 15.40 -2.35 17.50
N ARG A 31 16.06 -2.73 16.39
CA ARG A 31 15.80 -2.20 15.04
C ARG A 31 14.33 -2.38 14.65
N GLN A 32 13.76 -1.33 14.07
CA GLN A 32 12.44 -1.38 13.44
C GLN A 32 12.60 -1.55 11.93
N PHE A 33 11.78 -2.40 11.33
CA PHE A 33 11.80 -2.69 9.90
C PHE A 33 10.41 -3.11 9.43
N SER A 34 10.01 -2.63 8.26
CA SER A 34 8.88 -3.21 7.53
C SER A 34 9.35 -4.35 6.67
N CYS A 35 8.47 -5.30 6.44
CA CYS A 35 8.71 -6.34 5.47
C CYS A 35 7.96 -5.97 4.21
N ASP A 36 8.64 -5.99 3.08
CA ASP A 36 7.97 -5.84 1.80
C ASP A 36 7.18 -7.12 1.56
N GLU A 37 5.88 -7.02 1.80
CA GLU A 37 4.90 -7.92 1.21
C GLU A 37 5.11 -7.72 -0.30
N THR A 38 5.63 -8.75 -0.96
CA THR A 38 5.98 -8.77 -2.39
C THR A 38 4.95 -7.94 -3.13
N GLU A 39 5.40 -6.84 -3.76
CA GLU A 39 4.58 -5.88 -4.51
C GLU A 39 3.30 -6.56 -5.00
N ASP A 40 2.20 -6.40 -4.25
CA ASP A 40 0.89 -6.72 -4.77
C ASP A 40 0.75 -5.76 -5.94
N THR A 41 1.02 -6.27 -7.13
CA THR A 41 0.57 -5.70 -8.39
C THR A 41 -0.93 -5.56 -8.22
N HIS A 42 -1.36 -4.44 -7.66
CA HIS A 42 -2.67 -3.90 -7.91
C HIS A 42 -2.56 -3.57 -9.40
N PRO A 43 -3.19 -4.35 -10.31
CA PRO A 43 -3.25 -3.90 -11.69
C PRO A 43 -3.82 -2.48 -11.63
N GLU A 44 -3.17 -1.53 -12.29
CA GLU A 44 -3.70 -0.19 -12.50
C GLU A 44 -5.14 -0.35 -13.00
N VAL A 45 -6.11 -0.19 -12.12
CA VAL A 45 -7.49 0.00 -12.52
C VAL A 45 -7.54 1.42 -13.06
N ASN A 46 -7.35 1.55 -14.37
CA ASN A 46 -7.76 2.73 -15.12
C ASN A 46 -9.24 2.93 -14.80
N SER A 47 -9.53 3.88 -13.91
CA SER A 47 -10.87 4.23 -13.49
C SER A 47 -11.49 5.19 -14.51
N ASP A 48 -11.56 4.73 -15.76
CA ASP A 48 -12.31 5.38 -16.84
C ASP A 48 -13.67 4.70 -17.01
N LEU A 49 -14.52 4.76 -15.98
CA LEU A 49 -15.95 4.55 -16.14
C LEU A 49 -16.72 5.43 -15.15
N GLY A 50 -17.25 6.54 -15.64
CA GLY A 50 -18.51 7.07 -15.14
C GLY A 50 -18.55 8.50 -14.59
N ASN A 51 -18.05 9.49 -15.31
CA ASN A 51 -18.48 10.89 -15.17
C ASN A 51 -18.24 11.63 -16.51
N GLU A 52 -19.22 11.72 -17.41
CA GLU A 52 -19.95 12.97 -17.61
C GLU A 52 -21.00 12.76 -18.72
N GLN A 53 -21.99 11.89 -18.49
CA GLN A 53 -23.13 11.70 -19.41
C GLN A 53 -24.36 12.52 -19.02
N LYS A 54 -24.14 13.72 -18.47
CA LYS A 54 -25.24 14.65 -18.19
C LYS A 54 -24.86 16.12 -18.41
N ASN A 55 -24.24 16.38 -19.55
CA ASN A 55 -24.18 17.72 -20.14
C ASN A 55 -24.34 17.62 -21.65
N ARG A 56 -25.60 17.60 -22.10
CA ARG A 56 -26.11 18.20 -23.36
C ARG A 56 -27.60 17.86 -23.47
N GLU A 57 -28.40 18.56 -22.68
CA GLU A 57 -29.71 18.98 -23.16
C GLU A 57 -29.54 19.63 -24.54
N ILE A 58 -30.16 19.02 -25.54
CA ILE A 58 -30.93 19.69 -26.60
C ILE A 58 -30.34 21.03 -27.06
N GLN A 59 -29.41 20.97 -28.01
CA GLN A 59 -29.13 22.04 -28.96
C GLN A 59 -29.00 21.38 -30.34
N LEU A 60 -29.83 21.83 -31.30
CA LEU A 60 -29.99 21.40 -32.70
C LEU A 60 -31.20 20.49 -33.01
N ILE A 61 -32.41 21.02 -32.79
CA ILE A 61 -33.44 20.95 -33.83
C ILE A 61 -33.27 22.23 -34.65
N SER A 62 -32.84 22.08 -35.89
CA SER A 62 -32.88 23.08 -36.95
C SER A 62 -33.58 22.43 -38.14
#